data_AF-A0A0K2YPB2-F1
#
_entry.id   AF-A0A0K2YPB2-F1
#
_cell.length_a   1.000
_cell.length_b   1.000
_cell.length_c   1.000
_cell.angle_alpha   90.00
_cell.angle_beta   90.00
_cell.angle_gamma   90.00
#
_symmetry.space_group_name_H-M   'P 1'
#
loop_
_entity.id
_entity.type
_entity.pdbx_description
1 polymer ?
#
loop_
_entity_poly.entity_id
_entity_poly.type
_entity_poly.pdbx_seq_one_letter_code
_entity_poly.pdbx_strand_id
1 'polypeptide(L)'
;MRTTHRAAAVAAISATVLLVTSVGTAQAMPFDLVGGRERVKVTVASDIRSTCNFYVDDKFVGNVLVEPDAPQSRVYPAAAGARSVDLWCAPYPDGIFELAATTKSVTVEPANPALELVDGILGGVGLGGLATDPTLRP
;
A
#
# COMPACT_ATOMS: atom_id res chain seq x y z
N MET A 1 -19.70 23.05 69.28
CA MET A 1 -18.78 21.93 69.01
C MET A 1 -18.04 22.23 67.72
N ARG A 2 -16.74 22.48 67.81
CA ARG A 2 -15.88 22.86 66.66
C ARG A 2 -15.40 21.60 65.95
N THR A 3 -15.66 21.54 64.65
CA THR A 3 -15.12 20.57 63.69
C THR A 3 -13.60 20.72 63.59
N THR A 4 -12.87 19.61 63.53
CA THR A 4 -11.47 19.61 63.10
C THR A 4 -11.21 18.38 62.25
N HIS A 5 -11.12 18.62 60.95
CA HIS A 5 -10.84 17.65 59.91
C HIS A 5 -9.41 17.12 60.07
N ARG A 6 -9.23 15.80 60.24
CA ARG A 6 -7.92 15.15 60.16
C ARG A 6 -7.71 14.72 58.71
N ALA A 7 -6.73 15.35 58.07
CA ALA A 7 -6.33 15.13 56.69
C ALA A 7 -5.87 13.68 56.46
N ALA A 8 -6.48 13.01 55.50
CA ALA A 8 -5.98 11.75 54.97
C ALA A 8 -4.85 12.06 53.98
N ALA A 9 -3.60 11.76 54.36
CA ALA A 9 -2.47 11.78 53.44
C ALA A 9 -2.58 10.54 52.54
N VAL A 10 -3.11 10.72 51.33
CA VAL A 10 -3.11 9.68 50.29
C VAL A 10 -1.69 9.60 49.75
N ALA A 11 -0.97 8.53 50.11
CA ALA A 11 0.31 8.19 49.52
C ALA A 11 0.09 7.81 48.05
N ALA A 12 0.49 8.70 47.14
CA ALA A 12 0.51 8.43 45.71
C ALA A 12 1.64 7.42 45.42
N ILE A 13 1.29 6.16 45.22
CA ILE A 13 2.20 5.17 44.64
C ILE A 13 2.29 5.52 43.15
N SER A 14 3.35 6.24 42.78
CA SER A 14 3.68 6.52 41.39
C SER A 14 4.01 5.21 40.69
N ALA A 15 3.03 4.62 40.00
CA ALA A 15 3.26 3.51 39.09
C ALA A 15 4.15 4.00 37.95
N THR A 16 5.42 3.62 37.98
CA THR A 16 6.34 3.79 36.85
C THR A 16 5.88 2.84 35.74
N VAL A 17 4.95 3.30 34.90
CA VAL A 17 4.64 2.62 33.65
C VAL A 17 5.85 2.80 32.74
N LEU A 18 6.72 1.79 32.73
CA LEU A 18 7.72 1.59 31.69
C LEU A 18 6.97 1.37 30.37
N LEU A 19 6.62 2.47 29.70
CA LEU A 19 6.33 2.46 28.27
C LEU A 19 7.63 2.06 27.58
N VAL A 20 7.82 0.76 27.36
CA VAL A 20 8.72 0.27 26.33
C VAL A 20 8.06 0.67 25.02
N THR A 21 8.35 1.89 24.57
CA THR A 21 8.11 2.27 23.19
C THR A 21 9.11 1.45 22.37
N SER A 22 8.70 0.24 21.97
CA SER A 22 9.31 -0.42 20.83
C SER A 22 9.19 0.56 19.67
N VAL A 23 10.30 1.22 19.35
CA VAL A 23 10.42 2.07 18.18
C VAL A 23 10.48 1.08 17.01
N GLY A 24 9.34 0.50 16.67
CA GLY A 24 9.18 -0.24 15.43
C GLY A 24 9.43 0.78 14.33
N THR A 25 10.55 0.64 13.64
CA THR A 25 10.83 1.44 12.45
C THR A 25 9.78 1.06 11.43
N ALA A 26 8.70 1.85 11.32
CA ALA A 26 7.74 1.72 10.23
C ALA A 26 8.50 2.01 8.93
N GLN A 27 8.96 0.95 8.27
CA GLN A 27 9.57 1.04 6.95
C GLN A 27 8.44 1.14 5.93
N ALA A 28 8.11 2.36 5.53
CA ALA A 28 7.21 2.58 4.41
C ALA A 28 7.93 2.11 3.12
N MET A 29 7.44 1.02 2.51
CA MET A 29 8.01 0.56 1.24
C MET A 29 7.58 1.50 0.10
N PRO A 30 8.52 2.02 -0.69
CA PRO A 30 8.18 2.87 -1.82
C PRO A 30 7.47 2.06 -2.89
N PHE A 31 6.32 2.56 -3.35
CA PHE A 31 5.62 2.03 -4.51
C PHE A 31 5.04 3.16 -5.35
N ASP A 32 4.97 2.97 -6.66
CA ASP A 32 4.38 3.90 -7.60
C ASP A 32 3.08 3.35 -8.18
N LEU A 33 2.17 4.27 -8.49
CA LEU A 33 0.87 4.00 -9.05
C LEU A 33 0.68 4.73 -10.36
N VAL A 34 0.12 4.03 -11.33
CA VAL A 34 -0.33 4.60 -12.59
C VAL A 34 -1.76 4.12 -12.82
N GLY A 35 -2.68 5.07 -12.97
CA GLY A 35 -4.07 4.79 -13.33
C GLY A 35 -4.21 4.61 -14.84
N GLY A 36 -4.95 3.60 -15.26
CA GLY A 36 -5.27 3.33 -16.66
C GLY A 36 -6.77 3.33 -16.89
N ARG A 37 -7.21 2.60 -17.92
CA ARG A 37 -8.65 2.40 -18.19
C ARG A 37 -9.16 1.13 -17.53
N GLU A 38 -9.97 1.33 -16.50
CA GLU A 38 -10.47 0.27 -15.61
C GLU A 38 -9.38 -0.62 -14.99
N ARG A 39 -8.18 -0.05 -14.81
CA ARG A 39 -7.02 -0.76 -14.27
C ARG A 39 -6.06 0.19 -13.57
N VAL A 40 -5.22 -0.38 -12.71
CA VAL A 40 -4.12 0.30 -12.03
C VAL A 40 -2.85 -0.52 -12.19
N LYS A 41 -1.74 0.10 -12.59
CA LYS A 41 -0.40 -0.47 -12.55
C LYS A 41 0.24 -0.06 -11.23
N VAL A 42 0.71 -1.06 -10.49
CA VAL A 42 1.44 -0.89 -9.24
C VAL A 42 2.87 -1.36 -9.46
N THR A 43 3.83 -0.49 -9.16
CA THR A 43 5.25 -0.82 -9.18
C THR A 43 5.80 -0.72 -7.77
N VAL A 44 6.32 -1.80 -7.22
CA VAL A 44 6.88 -1.86 -5.87
C VAL A 44 8.36 -2.21 -5.94
N ALA A 45 9.16 -1.55 -5.11
CA ALA A 45 10.56 -1.87 -4.91
C ALA A 45 10.83 -2.09 -3.43
N SER A 46 11.75 -3.01 -3.12
CA SER A 46 12.19 -3.30 -1.76
C SER A 46 13.68 -3.56 -1.76
N ASP A 47 14.34 -3.17 -0.68
CA ASP A 47 15.73 -3.46 -0.35
C ASP A 47 15.91 -4.83 0.31
N ILE A 48 14.80 -5.45 0.72
CA ILE A 48 14.74 -6.78 1.31
C ILE A 48 13.74 -7.67 0.58
N ARG A 49 13.89 -8.99 0.71
CA ARG A 49 12.95 -9.94 0.12
C ARG A 49 11.62 -9.87 0.85
N SER A 50 10.56 -9.46 0.16
CA SER A 50 9.27 -9.14 0.77
C SER A 50 8.09 -9.71 0.01
N THR A 51 7.07 -10.17 0.72
CA THR A 51 5.75 -10.44 0.13
C THR A 51 4.87 -9.24 0.34
N CYS A 52 4.34 -8.69 -0.75
CA CYS A 52 3.50 -7.49 -0.75
C CYS A 52 2.09 -7.80 -1.23
N ASN A 53 1.09 -7.49 -0.40
CA ASN A 53 -0.34 -7.58 -0.72
C ASN A 53 -0.85 -6.22 -1.15
N PHE A 54 -1.71 -6.22 -2.17
CA PHE A 54 -2.33 -5.02 -2.71
C PHE A 54 -3.83 -5.05 -2.47
N TYR A 55 -4.35 -3.91 -2.05
CA TYR A 55 -5.78 -3.68 -1.89
C TYR A 55 -6.18 -2.47 -2.72
N VAL A 56 -7.32 -2.54 -3.39
CA VAL A 56 -7.94 -1.41 -4.09
C VAL A 56 -9.31 -1.17 -3.46
N ASP A 57 -9.51 0.01 -2.90
CA ASP A 57 -10.69 0.35 -2.09
C ASP A 57 -11.00 -0.74 -1.04
N ASP A 58 -10.02 -1.06 -0.19
CA ASP A 58 -10.07 -2.09 0.85
C ASP A 58 -10.28 -3.54 0.37
N LYS A 59 -10.31 -3.79 -0.95
CA LYS A 59 -10.45 -5.14 -1.51
C LYS A 59 -9.12 -5.70 -1.94
N PHE A 60 -8.76 -6.88 -1.44
CA PHE A 60 -7.57 -7.60 -1.88
C PHE A 60 -7.65 -7.91 -3.38
N VAL A 61 -6.65 -7.47 -4.15
CA VAL A 61 -6.56 -7.72 -5.60
C VAL A 61 -5.44 -8.67 -5.98
N GLY A 62 -4.47 -8.90 -5.10
CA GLY A 62 -3.39 -9.83 -5.32
C GLY A 62 -2.15 -9.55 -4.48
N ASN A 63 -1.13 -10.35 -4.68
CA ASN A 63 0.16 -10.19 -4.02
C ASN A 63 1.32 -10.38 -5.01
N VAL A 64 2.51 -9.95 -4.60
CA VAL A 64 3.75 -10.16 -5.34
C VAL A 64 4.91 -10.42 -4.37
N LEU A 65 5.81 -11.30 -4.76
CA LEU A 65 7.11 -11.44 -4.11
C LEU A 65 8.08 -10.45 -4.77
N VAL A 66 8.65 -9.56 -3.97
CA VAL A 66 9.64 -8.57 -4.37
C VAL A 66 11.00 -9.06 -3.89
N GLU A 67 11.92 -9.25 -4.82
CA GLU A 67 13.32 -9.54 -4.48
C GLU A 67 14.08 -8.21 -4.30
N PRO A 68 15.15 -8.18 -3.48
CA PRO A 68 15.98 -7.00 -3.30
C PRO A 68 16.46 -6.43 -4.64
N ASP A 69 16.38 -5.12 -4.80
CA ASP A 69 16.83 -4.38 -5.99
C ASP A 69 16.17 -4.81 -7.32
N ALA A 70 15.06 -5.56 -7.26
CA ALA A 70 14.32 -6.06 -8.41
C ALA A 70 12.85 -5.58 -8.36
N PRO A 71 12.58 -4.32 -8.75
CA PRO A 71 11.23 -3.77 -8.75
C PRO A 71 10.26 -4.67 -9.50
N GLN A 72 9.07 -4.86 -8.93
CA GLN A 72 8.01 -5.65 -9.54
C GLN A 72 6.89 -4.73 -9.97
N SER A 73 6.42 -4.91 -11.21
CA SER A 73 5.24 -4.21 -11.71
C SER A 73 4.11 -5.19 -12.02
N ARG A 74 2.90 -4.84 -11.59
CA ARG A 74 1.68 -5.64 -11.79
C ARG A 74 0.51 -4.73 -12.13
N VAL A 75 -0.38 -5.21 -12.99
CA VAL A 75 -1.61 -4.50 -13.37
C VAL A 75 -2.79 -5.22 -12.74
N TYR A 76 -3.65 -4.47 -12.06
CA TYR A 76 -4.85 -4.97 -11.41
C TYR A 76 -6.10 -4.28 -11.96
N PRO A 77 -7.24 -4.98 -12.04
CA PRO A 77 -8.50 -4.35 -12.42
C PRO A 77 -8.96 -3.38 -11.33
N ALA A 78 -9.51 -2.24 -11.75
CA ALA A 78 -10.05 -1.22 -10.85
C ALA A 78 -11.21 -0.50 -11.53
N ALA A 79 -12.29 -0.17 -10.82
CA ALA A 79 -13.38 0.56 -11.44
C ALA A 79 -12.99 2.02 -11.76
N ALA A 80 -13.69 2.67 -12.69
CA ALA A 80 -13.42 4.06 -13.06
C ALA A 80 -13.66 5.03 -11.88
N GLY A 81 -12.88 6.11 -11.80
CA GLY A 81 -12.94 7.13 -10.75
C GLY A 81 -11.71 7.16 -9.86
N ALA A 82 -11.78 7.94 -8.78
CA ALA A 82 -10.72 7.98 -7.78
C ALA A 82 -10.72 6.67 -6.97
N ARG A 83 -9.54 6.06 -6.82
CA ARG A 83 -9.33 4.80 -6.12
C ARG A 83 -8.25 4.95 -5.07
N SER A 84 -8.45 4.28 -3.93
CA SER A 84 -7.42 4.09 -2.92
C SER A 84 -6.68 2.80 -3.21
N VAL A 85 -5.35 2.82 -3.17
CA VAL A 85 -4.53 1.60 -3.24
C VAL A 85 -3.68 1.50 -2.00
N ASP A 86 -3.83 0.39 -1.29
CA ASP A 86 -3.08 0.10 -0.07
C ASP A 86 -2.09 -1.02 -0.34
N LEU A 87 -0.84 -0.79 0.07
CA LEU A 87 0.24 -1.75 -0.02
C LEU A 87 0.62 -2.24 1.38
N TRP A 88 0.61 -3.55 1.56
CA TRP A 88 0.97 -4.23 2.81
C TRP A 88 2.08 -5.23 2.56
N CYS A 89 3.28 -4.94 3.01
CA CYS A 89 4.44 -5.81 2.78
C CYS A 89 4.94 -6.43 4.09
N ALA A 90 5.42 -7.66 4.00
CA ALA A 90 6.09 -8.37 5.07
C ALA A 90 7.41 -8.97 4.57
N PRO A 91 8.47 -8.99 5.39
CA PRO A 91 9.66 -9.78 5.10
C PRO A 91 9.30 -11.25 4.85
N TYR A 92 9.90 -11.85 3.82
CA TYR A 92 9.76 -13.27 3.53
C TYR A 92 10.92 -14.06 4.16
N PRO A 93 10.68 -15.24 4.77
CA PRO A 93 9.42 -15.99 4.85
C PRO A 93 8.56 -15.66 6.09
N ASP A 94 9.05 -14.78 6.96
CA ASP A 94 8.57 -14.62 8.34
C ASP A 94 7.12 -14.11 8.41
N GLY A 95 6.63 -13.45 7.35
CA GLY A 95 5.20 -13.29 7.06
C GLY A 95 4.43 -12.38 8.02
N ILE A 96 5.10 -11.73 8.97
CA ILE A 96 4.50 -10.75 9.85
C ILE A 96 4.37 -9.44 9.07
N PHE A 97 3.16 -9.15 8.60
CA PHE A 97 2.81 -7.86 8.01
C PHE A 97 2.80 -6.81 9.13
N GLU A 98 3.96 -6.21 9.41
CA GLU A 98 4.01 -5.00 10.21
C GLU A 98 3.31 -3.89 9.43
N LEU A 99 2.26 -3.33 10.07
CA LEU A 99 1.32 -2.36 9.53
C LEU A 99 1.97 -1.00 9.17
N ALA A 100 2.89 -0.98 8.21
CA ALA A 100 3.19 0.22 7.45
C ALA A 100 2.40 0.18 6.13
N ALA A 101 1.07 0.15 6.25
CA ALA A 101 0.20 0.28 5.10
C ALA A 101 0.46 1.65 4.47
N THR A 102 1.07 1.67 3.30
CA THR A 102 1.24 2.93 2.56
C THR A 102 0.07 3.04 1.61
N THR A 103 -0.79 4.03 1.86
CA THR A 103 -1.95 4.32 1.02
C THR A 103 -1.61 5.41 0.02
N LYS A 104 -1.92 5.17 -1.25
CA LYS A 104 -1.84 6.18 -2.31
C LYS A 104 -3.14 6.20 -3.11
N SER A 105 -3.57 7.39 -3.54
CA SER A 105 -4.73 7.53 -4.41
C SER A 105 -4.32 7.62 -5.88
N VAL A 106 -5.18 7.15 -6.76
CA VAL A 106 -4.99 7.22 -8.21
C VAL A 106 -6.34 7.40 -8.91
N THR A 107 -6.35 8.13 -10.02
CA THR A 107 -7.55 8.28 -10.86
C THR A 107 -7.52 7.23 -11.96
N VAL A 108 -8.59 6.43 -12.05
CA VAL A 108 -8.78 5.41 -13.08
C VAL A 108 -9.80 5.93 -14.09
N GLU A 109 -9.47 5.86 -15.37
CA GLU A 109 -10.37 6.28 -16.44
C GLU A 109 -11.38 5.17 -16.76
N PRO A 110 -12.57 5.51 -17.29
CA PRO A 110 -13.51 4.52 -17.80
C PRO A 110 -12.94 3.78 -19.02
N ALA A 111 -13.40 2.55 -19.24
CA ALA A 111 -13.03 1.79 -20.42
C ALA A 111 -13.46 2.51 -21.71
N ASN A 112 -12.60 2.44 -22.72
CA ASN A 112 -12.88 2.94 -24.05
C ASN A 112 -12.60 1.83 -25.08
N PRO A 113 -13.63 1.11 -25.56
CA PRO A 113 -13.45 -0.04 -26.45
C PRO A 113 -12.62 0.23 -27.71
N ALA A 114 -12.70 1.46 -28.25
CA ALA A 114 -11.93 1.84 -29.43
C ALA A 114 -10.42 1.95 -29.09
N LEU A 115 -10.08 2.56 -27.95
CA LEU A 115 -8.69 2.69 -27.51
C LEU A 115 -8.12 1.36 -27.00
N GLU A 116 -8.94 0.52 -26.37
CA GLU A 116 -8.54 -0.83 -25.98
C GLU A 116 -8.15 -1.69 -27.19
N LEU A 117 -8.89 -1.58 -28.31
CA LEU A 117 -8.52 -2.26 -29.54
C LEU A 117 -7.18 -1.77 -30.09
N VAL A 118 -6.96 -0.45 -30.11
CA VAL A 118 -5.70 0.15 -30.56
C VAL A 118 -4.54 -0.33 -29.69
N ASP A 119 -4.70 -0.29 -28.38
CA ASP A 119 -3.67 -0.70 -27.43
C ASP A 119 -3.39 -2.21 -27.49
N GLY A 120 -4.42 -3.03 -27.72
CA GLY A 120 -4.28 -4.45 -27.97
C GLY A 120 -3.46 -4.74 -29.23
N ILE A 121 -3.69 -4.00 -30.31
CA ILE A 121 -2.88 -4.11 -31.54
C ILE A 121 -1.44 -3.67 -31.25
N LEU A 122 -1.25 -2.50 -30.63
CA LEU A 122 0.08 -1.97 -30.30
C LEU A 122 0.87 -2.93 -29.40
N GLY A 123 0.23 -3.49 -28.37
CA GLY A 123 0.83 -4.52 -27.52
C GLY A 123 1.19 -5.78 -28.29
N GLY A 124 0.29 -6.24 -29.19
CA GLY A 124 0.50 -7.43 -30.01
C GLY A 124 1.67 -7.33 -31.00
N VAL A 125 1.98 -6.13 -31.49
CA VAL A 125 3.12 -5.89 -32.40
C VAL A 125 4.40 -5.43 -31.68
N GLY A 126 4.42 -5.45 -30.34
CA GLY A 126 5.60 -5.06 -29.53
C GLY A 126 5.79 -3.55 -29.38
N LEU A 127 4.78 -2.74 -29.73
CA LEU A 127 4.77 -1.29 -29.60
C LEU A 127 4.03 -0.81 -28.33
N GLY A 128 4.04 -1.62 -27.26
CA GLY A 128 3.36 -1.29 -26.00
C GLY A 128 3.79 0.04 -25.37
N GLY A 129 4.99 0.55 -25.68
CA GLY A 129 5.42 1.90 -25.29
C GLY A 129 4.59 3.04 -25.90
N LEU A 130 3.86 2.78 -26.99
CA LEU A 130 2.93 3.72 -27.63
C LEU A 130 1.48 3.53 -27.17
N ALA A 131 1.21 2.59 -26.26
CA ALA A 131 -0.14 2.36 -25.76
C ALA A 131 -0.72 3.66 -25.18
N THR A 132 -1.98 3.92 -25.50
CA THR A 132 -2.70 5.07 -24.97
C THR A 132 -2.99 4.89 -23.48
N ASP A 133 -3.25 3.65 -23.03
CA ASP A 133 -3.31 3.29 -21.63
C ASP A 133 -1.89 3.29 -21.01
N PRO A 134 -1.62 4.18 -20.04
CA PRO A 134 -0.29 4.28 -19.43
C PRO A 134 0.08 3.04 -18.60
N THR A 135 -0.88 2.20 -18.19
CA THR A 135 -0.61 0.95 -17.46
C THR A 135 -0.09 -0.18 -18.34
N LEU A 136 -0.25 -0.07 -19.66
CA LEU A 136 0.25 -1.04 -20.63
C LEU A 136 1.68 -0.72 -21.11
N ARG A 137 2.20 0.44 -20.74
CA ARG A 137 3.56 0.85 -21.08
C ARG A 137 4.56 0.11 -20.17
N PRO A 138 5.74 -0.29 -20.68
CA PRO A 138 6.78 -0.92 -19.86
C PRO A 138 7.21 -0.02 -18.70
#